data_AF-A0A1Q7J4S1-F1
#
_entry.id   AF-A0A1Q7J4S1-F1
#
_cell.length_a   1.000
_cell.length_b   1.000
_cell.length_c   1.000
_cell.angle_alpha   90.00
_cell.angle_beta   90.00
_cell.angle_gamma   90.00
#
_symmetry.space_group_name_H-M   'P 1'
#
loop_
_entity.id
_entity.type
_entity.pdbx_description
1 polymer ?
#
loop_
_entity_poly.entity_id
_entity_poly.type
_entity_poly.pdbx_seq_one_letter_code
_entity_poly.pdbx_strand_id
1 'polypeptide(L)'
;MTYFLVGLLGLVAGVLSGLFGIGGAILIVPSLVLLFKLDQHTASGTSLAALLLPVGLLGMLQYYRRGQVNLPYAALIAVGLFVGALLGAKLAGTLGDVTLRRAFGGFLLLVSVKLLLS
;
A
#
# COMPACT_ATOMS: atom_id res chain seq x y z
N MET A 1 -11.05 -8.11 21.26
CA MET A 1 -9.65 -8.49 20.97
C MET A 1 -9.23 -8.14 19.54
N THR A 2 -9.98 -8.57 18.52
CA THR A 2 -9.63 -8.41 17.09
C THR A 2 -9.44 -6.96 16.64
N TYR A 3 -10.36 -6.05 16.97
CA TYR A 3 -10.26 -4.62 16.58
C TYR A 3 -9.03 -3.92 17.16
N PHE A 4 -8.63 -4.29 18.37
CA PHE A 4 -7.43 -3.74 19.02
C PHE A 4 -6.16 -4.14 18.26
N LEU A 5 -6.07 -5.40 17.81
CA LEU A 5 -4.95 -5.88 16.99
C LEU A 5 -4.90 -5.20 15.61
N VAL A 6 -6.06 -4.96 14.99
CA VAL A 6 -6.14 -4.19 13.73
C VAL A 6 -5.65 -2.75 13.93
N GLY A 7 -6.03 -2.11 15.04
CA GLY A 7 -5.55 -0.77 15.39
C GLY A 7 -4.04 -0.72 15.59
N LEU A 8 -3.46 -1.68 16.31
CA LEU A 8 -2.01 -1.77 16.51
C LEU A 8 -1.26 -2.02 15.20
N LEU A 9 -1.80 -2.89 14.33
CA LEU A 9 -1.26 -3.12 12.99
C LEU A 9 -1.22 -1.81 12.18
N GLY A 10 -2.29 -1.03 12.22
CA GLY A 10 -2.37 0.27 11.55
C GLY A 10 -1.30 1.26 12.06
N LEU A 11 -1.03 1.26 13.37
CA LEU A 11 -0.01 2.11 13.98
C LEU A 11 1.40 1.72 13.51
N VAL A 12 1.74 0.43 13.57
CA VAL A 12 3.04 -0.09 13.11
C VAL A 12 3.21 0.18 11.60
N ALA A 13 2.18 -0.09 10.80
CA ALA A 13 2.21 0.16 9.37
C ALA A 13 2.35 1.65 9.05
N GLY A 14 1.69 2.53 9.81
CA GLY A 14 1.80 3.98 9.67
C GLY A 14 3.21 4.50 9.95
N VAL A 15 3.85 4.04 11.02
CA VAL A 15 5.25 4.40 11.35
C VAL A 15 6.20 3.98 10.23
N LEU A 16 6.12 2.71 9.80
CA LEU A 16 7.00 2.19 8.76
C LEU A 16 6.72 2.87 7.40
N SER A 17 5.46 3.20 7.12
CA SER A 17 5.12 3.96 5.93
C SER A 17 5.70 5.37 5.94
N GLY A 18 5.70 6.06 7.08
CA GLY A 18 6.32 7.39 7.20
C GLY A 18 7.84 7.34 7.02
N LEU A 19 8.49 6.27 7.53
CA LEU A 19 9.93 6.07 7.41
C LEU A 19 10.39 5.76 5.99
N PHE A 20 9.70 4.85 5.29
CA PHE A 20 10.13 4.37 3.97
C PHE A 20 9.39 5.03 2.80
N GLY A 21 8.27 5.73 3.05
CA GLY A 21 7.43 6.33 2.00
C GLY A 21 6.62 5.33 1.17
N ILE A 22 6.61 4.03 1.52
CA ILE A 22 6.06 2.94 0.69
C ILE A 22 4.54 2.72 0.92
N GLY A 23 3.91 3.48 1.83
CA GLY A 23 2.47 3.41 2.03
C GLY A 23 1.98 2.30 2.96
N GLY A 24 2.82 1.51 3.64
CA GLY A 24 2.41 0.52 4.65
C GLY A 24 1.61 -0.70 4.15
N ALA A 25 1.13 -0.68 2.91
CA ALA A 25 0.32 -1.74 2.29
C ALA A 25 1.03 -3.10 2.23
N ILE A 26 2.37 -3.08 2.12
CA ILE A 26 3.22 -4.29 2.13
C ILE A 26 3.02 -5.11 3.41
N LEU A 27 2.69 -4.46 4.53
CA LEU A 27 2.43 -5.13 5.80
C LEU A 27 0.93 -5.36 6.02
N ILE A 28 0.10 -4.36 5.73
CA ILE A 28 -1.34 -4.45 6.02
C ILE A 28 -2.01 -5.57 5.20
N VAL A 29 -1.73 -5.68 3.90
CA VAL A 29 -2.41 -6.65 3.03
C VAL A 29 -2.12 -8.10 3.45
N PRO A 30 -0.86 -8.55 3.63
CA PRO A 30 -0.59 -9.90 4.13
C PRO A 30 -1.14 -10.15 5.52
N SER A 31 -1.08 -9.18 6.43
CA SER A 31 -1.63 -9.34 7.77
C SER A 31 -3.14 -9.53 7.75
N LEU A 32 -3.88 -8.77 6.94
CA LEU A 32 -5.33 -8.93 6.75
C LEU A 32 -5.70 -10.30 6.17
N VAL A 33 -4.91 -10.81 5.23
CA VAL A 33 -5.15 -12.13 4.61
C VAL A 33 -4.78 -13.27 5.55
N LEU A 34 -3.60 -13.22 6.18
CA LEU A 34 -3.04 -14.34 6.94
C LEU A 34 -3.58 -14.39 8.39
N LEU A 35 -3.70 -13.24 9.04
CA LEU A 35 -4.10 -13.16 10.45
C LEU A 35 -5.60 -12.96 10.60
N PHE A 36 -6.20 -12.13 9.76
CA PHE A 36 -7.63 -11.82 9.81
C PHE A 36 -8.47 -12.63 8.83
N LYS A 37 -7.84 -13.51 8.03
CA LYS A 37 -8.49 -14.45 7.10
C LYS A 37 -9.44 -13.77 6.11
N LEU A 38 -9.13 -12.53 5.72
CA LEU A 38 -9.86 -11.83 4.67
C LEU A 38 -9.42 -12.33 3.29
N ASP A 39 -10.37 -12.34 2.35
CA ASP A 39 -10.08 -12.59 0.94
C ASP A 39 -9.12 -11.53 0.39
N GLN A 40 -8.30 -11.89 -0.61
CA GLN A 40 -7.24 -11.02 -1.12
C GLN A 40 -7.79 -9.71 -1.68
N HIS A 41 -8.95 -9.76 -2.35
CA HIS A 41 -9.66 -8.58 -2.86
C HIS A 41 -10.07 -7.63 -1.74
N THR A 42 -10.75 -8.16 -0.71
CA THR A 42 -11.22 -7.37 0.43
C THR A 42 -10.05 -6.77 1.21
N ALA A 43 -9.02 -7.57 1.49
CA ALA A 43 -7.81 -7.10 2.18
C ALA A 43 -7.12 -5.95 1.42
N SER A 44 -7.03 -6.06 0.10
CA SER A 44 -6.42 -5.02 -0.75
C SER A 44 -7.26 -3.74 -0.74
N GLY A 45 -8.58 -3.84 -0.90
CA GLY A 45 -9.50 -2.70 -0.85
C GLY A 45 -9.52 -2.01 0.51
N THR A 46 -9.59 -2.77 1.61
CA THR A 46 -9.54 -2.24 2.98
C THR A 46 -8.21 -1.55 3.26
N SER A 47 -7.08 -2.13 2.81
CA SER A 47 -5.77 -1.49 2.96
C SER A 47 -5.71 -0.16 2.22
N LEU A 48 -6.19 -0.09 0.97
CA LEU A 48 -6.25 1.15 0.20
C LEU A 48 -7.07 2.22 0.93
N ALA A 49 -8.27 1.87 1.41
CA ALA A 49 -9.12 2.79 2.15
C ALA A 49 -8.46 3.30 3.44
N ALA A 50 -7.76 2.41 4.17
CA ALA A 50 -7.09 2.75 5.42
C ALA A 50 -5.86 3.66 5.22
N LEU A 51 -5.18 3.57 4.08
CA LEU A 51 -3.90 4.23 3.84
C LEU A 51 -4.02 5.57 3.11
N LEU A 52 -4.99 5.69 2.19
CA LEU A 52 -5.05 6.79 1.22
C LEU A 52 -5.03 8.18 1.89
N LEU A 53 -5.93 8.39 2.85
CA LEU A 53 -6.08 9.66 3.55
C LEU A 53 -5.03 9.86 4.63
N PRO A 54 -4.95 9.03 5.70
CA PRO A 54 -4.11 9.35 6.83
C PRO A 54 -2.62 9.23 6.49
N VAL A 55 -2.21 8.19 5.76
CA VAL A 55 -0.79 7.97 5.48
C VAL A 55 -0.33 8.83 4.30
N GLY A 56 -1.12 8.86 3.22
CA GLY A 56 -0.81 9.68 2.04
C GLY A 56 -0.76 11.17 2.37
N LEU A 57 -1.82 11.73 2.96
CA LEU A 57 -1.92 13.16 3.23
C LEU A 57 -0.98 13.62 4.33
N LEU A 58 -0.97 12.95 5.49
CA LEU A 58 -0.13 13.38 6.62
C LEU A 58 1.36 13.16 6.31
N GLY A 59 1.71 12.07 5.63
CA GLY A 59 3.07 11.83 5.16
C GLY A 59 3.53 12.93 4.21
N MET A 60 2.74 13.20 3.16
CA MET A 60 3.03 14.28 2.20
C MET A 60 3.17 15.62 2.88
N LEU A 61 2.27 15.97 3.82
CA LEU A 61 2.31 17.25 4.53
C LEU A 61 3.60 17.43 5.32
N GLN A 62 4.14 16.38 5.93
CA GLN A 62 5.41 16.45 6.65
C GLN A 62 6.60 16.71 5.71
N TYR A 63 6.66 16.02 4.57
CA TYR A 63 7.70 16.28 3.57
C TYR A 63 7.54 17.64 2.88
N TYR A 64 6.30 18.08 2.65
CA TYR A 64 5.98 19.37 2.07
C TYR A 64 6.43 20.51 2.98
N ARG A 65 6.17 20.40 4.29
CA ARG A 65 6.65 21.37 5.30
C ARG A 65 8.17 21.49 5.36
N ARG A 66 8.89 20.46 4.91
CA ARG A 66 10.37 20.45 4.83
C ARG A 66 10.90 20.91 3.46
N GLY A 67 10.03 21.31 2.53
CA GLY A 67 10.42 21.71 1.17
C GLY A 67 10.90 20.54 0.30
N GLN A 68 10.62 19.29 0.69
CA GLN A 68 11.15 18.07 0.05
C GLN A 68 10.19 17.48 -1.00
N VAL A 69 9.21 18.26 -1.47
CA VAL A 69 8.18 17.80 -2.40
C VAL A 69 8.26 18.59 -3.70
N ASN A 70 8.56 17.90 -4.79
CA ASN A 70 8.45 18.46 -6.14
C ASN A 70 6.98 18.32 -6.61
N LEU A 71 6.21 19.40 -6.47
CA LEU A 71 4.80 19.46 -6.86
C LEU A 71 4.55 19.15 -8.35
N PRO A 72 5.34 19.68 -9.32
CA PRO A 72 5.19 19.34 -10.73
C PRO A 72 5.30 17.83 -11.02
N TYR A 73 6.33 17.17 -10.47
CA TYR A 73 6.52 15.73 -10.65
C TYR A 73 5.42 14.94 -9.95
N ALA A 74 5.03 15.36 -8.74
CA ALA A 74 3.94 14.74 -8.01
C ALA A 74 2.62 14.80 -8.80
N ALA A 75 2.32 15.92 -9.46
CA ALA A 75 1.11 16.07 -10.28
C ALA A 75 1.12 15.14 -11.50
N LEU A 76 2.25 15.04 -12.22
CA LEU A 76 2.37 14.15 -13.37
C LEU A 76 2.25 12.68 -12.96
N ILE A 77 2.89 12.30 -11.85
CA ILE A 77 2.79 10.96 -11.27
C ILE A 77 1.34 10.68 -10.84
N ALA A 78 0.64 11.66 -10.24
CA ALA A 78 -0.75 11.50 -9.81
C ALA A 78 -1.70 11.19 -10.98
N VAL A 79 -1.51 11.82 -12.13
CA VAL A 79 -2.31 11.52 -13.35
C VAL A 79 -2.05 10.09 -13.82
N GLY A 80 -0.78 9.68 -13.89
CA GLY A 80 -0.42 8.31 -14.25
C GLY A 80 -0.96 7.27 -13.25
N LEU A 81 -0.88 7.58 -11.95
CA LEU A 81 -1.45 6.75 -10.89
C LEU A 81 -2.96 6.61 -10.99
N PHE A 82 -3.67 7.69 -11.32
CA PHE A 82 -5.12 7.64 -11.45
C PHE A 82 -5.55 6.65 -12.54
N VAL A 83 -4.97 6.76 -13.73
CA VAL A 83 -5.27 5.85 -14.85
C VAL A 83 -4.79 4.43 -14.55
N GLY A 84 -3.56 4.28 -14.05
CA GLY A 84 -2.98 2.99 -13.73
C GLY A 84 -3.72 2.24 -12.62
N ALA A 85 -4.16 2.93 -11.57
CA ALA A 85 -4.92 2.34 -10.47
C ALA A 85 -6.32 1.90 -10.92
N LEU A 86 -6.99 2.70 -11.75
CA LEU A 86 -8.29 2.33 -12.33
C LEU A 86 -8.19 1.06 -13.18
N LEU A 87 -7.20 1.01 -14.08
CA LEU A 87 -6.97 -0.16 -14.93
C LEU A 87 -6.53 -1.37 -14.11
N GLY A 88 -5.61 -1.17 -13.17
CA GLY A 88 -5.09 -2.20 -12.28
C GLY A 88 -6.18 -2.79 -11.39
N ALA A 89 -7.08 -1.98 -10.83
CA ALA A 89 -8.19 -2.46 -10.02
C ALA A 89 -9.19 -3.28 -10.85
N LYS A 90 -9.50 -2.85 -12.08
CA LYS A 90 -10.34 -3.62 -13.01
C LYS A 90 -9.69 -4.96 -13.35
N LEU A 91 -8.39 -4.96 -13.65
CA LEU A 91 -7.65 -6.19 -13.96
C LEU A 91 -7.53 -7.10 -12.74
N ALA A 92 -7.32 -6.55 -11.55
CA ALA A 92 -7.29 -7.33 -10.32
C ALA A 92 -8.63 -8.06 -10.14
N GLY A 93 -9.76 -7.37 -10.32
CA GLY A 93 -11.10 -7.96 -10.18
C GLY A 93 -11.42 -9.11 -11.13
N THR A 94 -10.68 -9.28 -12.24
CA THR A 94 -10.84 -10.44 -13.13
C THR A 94 -9.96 -11.63 -12.75
N LEU A 95 -9.00 -11.44 -11.84
CA LEU A 95 -8.10 -12.48 -11.38
C LEU A 95 -8.67 -13.20 -10.14
N GLY A 96 -8.51 -14.52 -10.12
CA GLY A 96 -8.82 -15.32 -8.94
C GLY A 96 -7.90 -15.00 -7.76
N ASP A 97 -8.40 -15.22 -6.54
CA ASP A 97 -7.74 -14.85 -5.28
C ASP A 97 -6.32 -15.44 -5.14
N VAL A 98 -6.14 -16.70 -5.55
CA VAL A 98 -4.84 -17.38 -5.52
C VAL A 98 -3.85 -16.73 -6.48
N THR A 99 -4.30 -16.37 -7.69
CA THR A 99 -3.46 -15.71 -8.71
C THR A 99 -3.03 -14.34 -8.24
N LEU A 100 -3.97 -13.55 -7.69
CA LEU A 100 -3.68 -12.21 -7.17
C LEU A 100 -2.70 -12.27 -5.98
N ARG A 101 -2.89 -13.22 -5.06
CA ARG A 101 -1.99 -13.45 -3.93
C ARG A 101 -0.58 -13.83 -4.39
N ARG A 102 -0.45 -14.74 -5.36
CA ARG A 102 0.85 -15.14 -5.94
C ARG A 102 1.52 -13.99 -6.69
N ALA A 103 0.77 -13.22 -7.46
CA ALA A 103 1.28 -12.05 -8.17
C ALA A 103 1.82 -11.00 -7.19
N PHE A 104 1.06 -10.70 -6.13
CA PHE A 104 1.49 -9.78 -5.08
C PHE A 104 2.76 -10.27 -4.38
N GLY A 105 2.80 -11.55 -3.97
CA GLY A 105 3.98 -12.15 -3.35
C GLY A 105 5.22 -12.14 -4.26
N GLY A 106 5.05 -12.47 -5.54
CA GLY A 106 6.12 -12.43 -6.54
C GLY A 106 6.67 -11.01 -6.75
N PHE A 107 5.79 -10.01 -6.80
CA PHE A 107 6.20 -8.61 -6.88
C PHE A 107 7.02 -8.19 -5.65
N LEU A 108 6.60 -8.55 -4.45
CA LEU A 108 7.35 -8.25 -3.22
C LEU A 108 8.74 -8.91 -3.21
N LEU A 109 8.85 -10.15 -3.67
CA LEU A 109 10.14 -10.83 -3.80
C LEU A 109 11.06 -10.10 -4.77
N LEU A 110 10.54 -9.69 -5.94
CA LEU A 110 11.31 -8.94 -6.93
C LEU A 110 11.83 -7.63 -6.35
N VAL A 111 10.97 -6.86 -5.69
CA VAL A 111 11.34 -5.60 -5.04
C VAL A 111 12.41 -5.83 -3.97
N SER A 112 12.23 -6.87 -3.14
CA SER A 112 13.19 -7.21 -2.08
C SER A 112 14.57 -7.57 -2.63
N VAL A 113 14.62 -8.42 -3.66
CA VAL A 113 15.87 -8.82 -4.31
C VAL A 113 16.54 -7.60 -4.96
N LYS A 114 15.78 -6.76 -5.66
CA LYS A 114 16.33 -5.56 -6.30
C LYS A 114 16.94 -4.60 -5.28
N LEU A 115 16.27 -4.38 -4.15
CA LEU A 115 16.77 -3.50 -3.09
C LEU A 115 18.03 -4.05 -2.40
N LEU A 116 18.18 -5.37 -2.30
CA LEU A 116 19.38 -5.98 -1.72
C LEU A 116 20.59 -5.95 -2.66
N LEU A 117 20.36 -5.93 -3.98
CA LEU A 117 21.40 -5.95 -4.99
C LEU A 117 21.78 -4.55 -5.52
N SER A 118 21.06 -3.50 -5.12
CA SER A 118 21.36 -2.09 -5.48
C SER A 118 22.25 -1.43 -4.45
#